data_AF-A0A9X2ZSM5-F1
#
_entry.id   AF-A0A9X2ZSM5-F1
#
_cell.length_a   1.000
_cell.length_b   1.000
_cell.length_c   1.000
_cell.angle_alpha   90.00
_cell.angle_beta   90.00
_cell.angle_gamma   90.00
#
_symmetry.space_group_name_H-M   'P 1'
#
loop_
_entity.id
_entity.type
_entity.pdbx_description
1 polymer ?
#
loop_
_entity_poly.entity_id
_entity_poly.type
_entity_poly.pdbx_seq_one_letter_code
_entity_poly.pdbx_strand_id
1 'polypeptide(L)' 'MLKSILSLKGAQELTKKQQKEINGGWVPPAGGYCPNGTCQYVEGGPCRRPSDLCI' A
#
# COMPACT_ATOMS: atom_id res chain seq x y z
N MET A 1 -14.41 3.73 -11.84
CA MET A 1 -13.13 3.13 -12.30
C MET A 1 -12.96 3.44 -13.78
N LEU A 2 -11.79 3.93 -14.18
CA LEU A 2 -11.48 4.30 -15.56
C LEU A 2 -11.28 3.02 -16.39
N LYS A 3 -12.36 2.50 -16.99
CA LYS A 3 -12.37 1.24 -17.75
C LYS A 3 -11.37 1.21 -18.91
N SER A 4 -10.95 2.38 -19.40
CA SER A 4 -9.98 2.54 -20.49
C SER A 4 -8.56 2.08 -20.14
N ILE A 5 -8.20 2.01 -18.84
CA ILE A 5 -6.85 1.59 -18.42
C ILE A 5 -6.61 0.11 -18.75
N LEU A 6 -7.64 -0.74 -18.70
CA LEU A 6 -7.54 -2.15 -19.05
C LEU A 6 -7.32 -2.39 -20.56
N SER A 7 -7.54 -1.37 -21.40
CA SER A 7 -7.29 -1.44 -22.84
C SER A 7 -5.82 -1.17 -23.20
N LEU A 8 -4.98 -0.80 -22.23
CA LEU A 8 -3.55 -0.58 -22.45
C LEU A 8 -2.82 -1.92 -22.53
N LYS A 9 -1.87 -2.02 -23.47
CA LYS A 9 -1.04 -3.22 -23.63
C LYS A 9 -0.25 -3.47 -22.34
N GLY A 10 -0.46 -4.64 -21.73
CA GLY A 10 0.19 -5.03 -20.48
C GLY A 10 -0.60 -4.70 -19.20
N ALA A 11 -1.76 -4.03 -19.31
CA ALA A 11 -2.67 -3.92 -18.18
C ALA A 11 -3.39 -5.24 -17.94
N GLN A 12 -3.40 -5.70 -16.69
CA GLN A 12 -4.10 -6.91 -16.27
C GLN A 12 -5.02 -6.59 -15.10
N GLU A 13 -6.30 -6.96 -15.21
CA GLU A 13 -7.23 -6.87 -14.09
C GLU A 13 -6.95 -8.02 -13.11
N LEU A 14 -6.73 -7.68 -11.84
CA LEU A 14 -6.56 -8.67 -10.78
C LEU A 14 -7.92 -9.15 -10.29
N THR A 15 -8.04 -10.46 -10.09
CA THR A 15 -9.22 -11.06 -9.44
C THR A 15 -9.33 -10.58 -7.98
N LYS A 16 -10.53 -10.69 -7.39
CA LYS A 16 -10.75 -10.37 -5.97
C LYS A 16 -9.81 -11.14 -5.03
N LYS A 17 -9.42 -12.37 -5.39
CA LYS A 17 -8.47 -13.17 -4.61
C LYS A 17 -7.07 -12.56 -4.68
N GLN A 18 -6.59 -12.26 -5.89
CA GLN A 18 -5.28 -11.65 -6.11
C GLN A 18 -5.18 -10.27 -5.45
N GLN A 19 -6.25 -9.47 -5.47
CA GLN A 19 -6.30 -8.18 -4.78
C GLN A 19 -6.09 -8.32 -3.26
N LYS A 20 -6.62 -9.38 -2.64
CA LYS A 20 -6.42 -9.66 -1.21
C LYS A 20 -5.00 -10.14 -0.88
N GLU A 21 -4.30 -10.71 -1.86
CA GLU A 21 -2.92 -11.19 -1.72
C GLU A 21 -1.89 -10.05 -1.85
N ILE A 22 -2.31 -8.85 -2.28
CA ILE A 22 -1.46 -7.66 -2.31
C ILE A 22 -1.15 -7.24 -0.88
N ASN A 23 0.01 -7.67 -0.38
CA ASN A 23 0.56 -7.28 0.91
C ASN A 23 1.39 -5.99 0.74
N GLY A 24 0.72 -4.86 0.55
CA GLY A 24 1.32 -3.53 0.49
C GLY A 24 0.74 -2.60 1.56
N GLY A 25 1.54 -1.62 1.99
CA GLY A 25 1.10 -0.54 2.86
C GLY A 25 1.30 0.80 2.17
N TRP A 26 0.56 1.82 2.58
CA TRP A 26 0.79 3.19 2.12
C TRP A 26 2.13 3.69 2.66
N VAL A 27 2.98 4.26 1.80
CA VAL A 27 4.27 4.84 2.21
C VAL A 27 4.11 6.36 2.30
N PRO A 28 4.46 6.98 3.44
CA PRO A 28 4.41 8.43 3.55
C PRO A 28 5.48 9.07 2.66
N PRO A 29 5.25 10.32 2.20
CA PRO A 29 6.29 11.09 1.52
C PRO A 29 7.49 11.30 2.46
N ALA A 30 8.67 11.61 1.89
CA ALA A 30 9.88 11.88 2.68
C ALA A 30 9.62 12.97 3.73
N GLY A 31 9.99 12.69 4.99
CA GLY A 31 9.70 13.57 6.15
C GLY A 31 8.25 13.51 6.67
N GLY A 32 7.39 12.69 6.07
CA GLY A 32 6.02 12.44 6.52
C GLY A 32 5.91 11.22 7.45
N TYR A 33 4.88 11.23 8.29
CA TYR A 33 4.58 10.13 9.23
C TYR A 33 3.36 9.34 8.80
N CYS A 34 3.24 8.12 9.32
CA CYS A 34 2.05 7.31 9.17
C CYS A 34 0.84 7.96 9.86
N PRO A 35 -0.37 7.82 9.29
CA PRO A 35 -1.58 8.34 9.93
C PRO A 35 -1.82 7.64 11.28
N ASN A 36 -2.51 8.34 12.19
CA ASN A 36 -2.84 7.83 13.52
C ASN A 36 -3.50 6.44 13.44
N GLY A 37 -3.02 5.50 14.26
CA GLY A 37 -3.47 4.11 14.26
C GLY A 37 -2.74 3.21 13.25
N THR A 38 -1.66 3.70 12.63
CA THR A 38 -0.71 2.90 11.84
C THR A 38 0.72 3.27 12.20
N CYS A 39 1.66 2.34 12.02
CA CYS A 39 3.08 2.53 12.35
C CYS A 39 3.97 2.37 11.13
N GLN A 40 5.11 3.05 11.17
CA GLN A 40 6.26 2.80 10.31
C GLN A 40 7.29 1.98 11.10
N TYR A 41 7.98 1.04 10.45
CA TYR A 41 9.09 0.28 11.07
C TYR A 41 10.47 0.82 10.66
N VAL A 42 10.53 1.59 9.58
CA VAL A 42 11.74 2.23 9.03
C VAL A 42 11.34 3.56 8.42
N GLU A 43 12.19 4.58 8.48
CA GLU A 43 11.96 5.87 7.81
C GLU A 43 11.76 5.65 6.30
N GLY A 44 10.69 6.22 5.74
CA GLY A 44 10.30 5.99 4.33
C GLY A 44 9.74 4.58 4.03
N GLY A 45 9.47 3.76 5.04
CA GLY A 45 8.83 2.45 4.91
C GLY A 45 7.29 2.51 4.80
N PRO A 46 6.63 1.42 4.39
CA PRO A 46 5.18 1.35 4.34
C PRO A 46 4.57 1.38 5.75
N CYS A 47 3.50 2.16 5.90
CA CYS A 47 2.64 2.14 7.08
C CYS A 47 1.95 0.79 7.19
N ARG A 48 2.01 0.22 8.39
CA ARG A 48 1.35 -1.04 8.73
C ARG A 48 0.48 -0.84 9.96
N ARG A 49 -0.33 -1.84 10.26
CA ARG A 49 -1.09 -1.86 11.52
C ARG A 49 -0.12 -1.81 12.72
N PRO A 50 -0.54 -1.20 13.84
CA PRO A 50 0.28 -1.11 15.04
C PRO A 50 0.69 -2.50 15.50
N SER A 51 1.96 -2.67 15.84
CA SER A 51 2.49 -3.85 16.52
C SER A 51 3.57 -3.39 17.50
N ASP A 52 4.04 -4.27 18.37
CA ASP A 52 5.00 -3.93 19.44
C ASP A 52 6.39 -3.50 18.95
N LEU A 53 6.63 -3.45 17.64
CA LEU A 53 7.92 -3.12 17.01
C LEU A 53 7.96 -1.73 16.36
N CYS A 54 7.02 -0.83 16.65
CA CYS A 54 7.02 0.54 16.08
C CYS A 54 8.27 1.32 16.55
N ILE A 55 8.94 2.00 15.62
CA ILE A 55 10.00 2.98 15.91
C ILE A 55 9.44 4.32 16.36
#